data_AF-A0A930VHP4-F1
#
_entry.id   AF-A0A930VHP4-F1
#
_cell.length_a   1.000
_cell.length_b   1.000
_cell.length_c   1.000
_cell.angle_alpha   90.00
_cell.angle_beta   90.00
_cell.angle_gamma   90.00
#
_symmetry.space_group_name_H-M   'P 1'
#
loop_
_entity.id
_entity.type
_entity.pdbx_description
1 polymer ?
#
loop_
_entity_poly.entity_id
_entity_poly.type
_entity_poly.pdbx_seq_one_letter_code
_entity_poly.pdbx_strand_id
1 'polypeptide(L)'
;MTEAPDEYTDVPADNDDADAADQGVEGLSEQGDDELTTGDPRVDEVLASMDALHHLPVSEHAGVFESAHEELRAALEPDGQPDRQSA
;
A
#
# COMPACT_ATOMS: atom_id res chain seq x y z
N MET A 1 46.09 0.02 -4.89
CA MET A 1 44.97 0.45 -5.75
C MET A 1 44.06 -0.77 -5.85
N THR A 2 43.16 -1.00 -4.91
CA THR A 2 42.03 -0.12 -4.55
C THR A 2 41.85 -0.06 -3.04
N GLU A 3 41.88 1.17 -2.51
CA GLU A 3 41.40 1.52 -1.18
C GLU A 3 39.88 1.38 -1.21
N ALA A 4 39.32 0.52 -0.36
CA ALA A 4 37.88 0.53 -0.11
C ALA A 4 37.60 1.73 0.79
N PRO A 5 36.60 2.59 0.50
CA PRO A 5 36.19 3.59 1.46
C PRO A 5 35.54 2.89 2.67
N ASP A 6 36.31 2.77 3.75
CA ASP A 6 35.79 2.63 5.12
C ASP A 6 35.07 3.94 5.47
N GLU A 7 33.79 4.05 5.14
CA GLU A 7 32.90 5.05 5.73
C GLU A 7 31.44 4.59 5.68
N TYR A 8 31.11 3.55 6.45
CA TYR A 8 29.76 3.45 6.99
C TYR A 8 29.79 4.14 8.35
N THR A 9 29.22 5.35 8.38
CA THR A 9 29.00 6.16 9.57
C THR A 9 28.56 5.30 10.76
N ASP A 10 29.28 5.49 11.86
CA ASP A 10 28.96 5.07 13.22
C ASP A 10 27.49 5.42 13.54
N VAL A 11 26.61 4.44 13.41
CA VAL A 11 25.23 4.57 13.91
C VAL A 11 25.35 4.41 15.42
N PRO A 12 24.98 5.42 16.23
CA PRO A 12 25.12 5.30 17.67
C PRO A 12 24.33 4.08 18.13
N ALA A 13 25.06 3.11 18.68
CA ALA A 13 24.50 1.92 19.33
C ALA A 13 23.90 2.34 20.67
N ASP A 14 22.77 3.04 20.62
CA ASP A 14 21.94 3.34 21.79
C ASP A 14 20.48 3.13 21.37
N ASN A 15 20.11 1.85 21.30
CA ASN A 15 18.71 1.41 21.31
C ASN A 15 18.53 0.47 22.51
N ASP A 16 18.96 0.92 23.69
CA ASP A 16 18.66 0.26 24.97
C ASP A 16 17.32 0.77 25.54
N ASP A 17 16.29 0.80 24.69
CA ASP A 17 14.90 1.00 25.09
C ASP A 17 14.02 0.04 24.27
N ALA A 18 14.27 -1.26 24.48
CA ALA A 18 13.46 -2.35 23.93
C ALA A 18 12.38 -2.82 24.93
N ASP A 19 11.83 -1.90 25.73
CA ASP A 19 10.73 -2.18 26.67
C ASP A 19 9.55 -1.22 26.44
N ALA A 20 9.17 -1.02 25.18
CA ALA A 20 7.91 -0.38 24.84
C ALA A 20 7.19 -1.18 23.76
N ALA A 21 6.10 -1.82 24.20
CA ALA A 21 5.04 -2.40 23.39
C ALA A 21 5.30 -3.76 22.71
N ASP A 22 5.34 -4.81 23.53
CA ASP A 22 4.50 -6.00 23.26
C ASP A 22 3.02 -5.58 23.31
N GLN A 23 2.59 -4.78 22.32
CA GLN A 23 1.17 -4.60 22.04
C GLN A 23 0.78 -5.77 21.15
N GLY A 24 0.42 -6.88 21.81
CA GLY A 24 -0.24 -7.99 21.15
C GLY A 24 -1.34 -7.46 20.25
N VAL A 25 -1.19 -7.67 18.94
CA VAL A 25 -2.26 -7.45 17.96
C VAL A 25 -3.30 -8.57 18.11
N GLU A 26 -3.85 -8.73 19.32
CA GLU A 26 -4.99 -9.58 19.58
C GLU A 26 -6.26 -8.78 19.23
N GLY A 27 -6.72 -8.88 17.97
CA GLY A 27 -8.00 -8.28 17.59
C GLY A 27 -8.22 -7.88 16.13
N LEU A 28 -7.46 -8.38 15.15
CA LEU A 28 -7.71 -8.13 13.71
C LEU A 28 -8.54 -9.23 13.02
N SER A 29 -9.42 -9.91 13.74
CA SER A 29 -10.25 -10.94 13.14
C SER A 29 -11.66 -10.92 13.70
N GLU A 30 -12.35 -9.80 13.53
CA GLU A 30 -13.82 -9.69 13.48
C GLU A 30 -14.19 -8.27 13.01
N GLN A 31 -13.58 -7.79 11.93
CA GLN A 31 -14.25 -6.75 11.14
C GLN A 31 -15.33 -7.49 10.37
N GLY A 32 -16.58 -7.38 10.85
CA GLY A 32 -17.72 -7.88 10.13
C GLY A 32 -17.68 -7.37 8.69
N ASP A 33 -18.03 -8.26 7.77
CA ASP A 33 -18.26 -8.02 6.35
C ASP A 33 -19.47 -7.09 6.14
N ASP A 34 -19.50 -5.95 6.82
CA ASP A 34 -20.35 -4.84 6.43
C ASP A 34 -19.77 -4.35 5.10
N GLU A 35 -20.44 -4.66 3.98
CA GLU A 35 -20.13 -4.20 2.63
C GLU A 35 -19.54 -2.78 2.67
N LEU A 36 -18.22 -2.68 2.58
CA LEU A 36 -17.50 -1.43 2.73
C LEU A 36 -17.79 -0.56 1.51
N THR A 37 -18.86 0.23 1.59
CA THR A 37 -19.18 1.25 0.58
C THR A 37 -18.57 2.58 0.98
N THR A 38 -17.79 3.13 0.06
CA THR A 38 -17.15 4.44 0.16
C THR A 38 -18.03 5.56 -0.38
N GLY A 39 -19.15 5.20 -1.03
CA GLY A 39 -20.05 6.13 -1.70
C GLY A 39 -19.58 6.58 -3.09
N ASP A 40 -18.38 6.18 -3.52
CA ASP A 40 -17.92 6.33 -4.90
C ASP A 40 -18.00 4.97 -5.63
N PRO A 41 -18.80 4.85 -6.69
CA PRO A 41 -19.03 3.57 -7.36
C PRO A 41 -17.75 2.98 -7.98
N ARG A 42 -16.76 3.80 -8.34
CA ARG A 42 -15.49 3.32 -8.91
C ARG A 42 -14.61 2.72 -7.82
N VAL A 43 -14.56 3.36 -6.66
CA VAL A 43 -13.80 2.86 -5.51
C VAL A 43 -14.47 1.59 -4.96
N ASP A 44 -15.81 1.54 -4.92
CA ASP A 44 -16.55 0.36 -4.47
C ASP A 44 -16.31 -0.86 -5.40
N GLU A 45 -16.19 -0.65 -6.71
CA GLU A 45 -15.83 -1.70 -7.67
C GLU A 45 -14.41 -2.24 -7.43
N VAL A 46 -13.45 -1.35 -7.16
CA VAL A 46 -12.08 -1.74 -6.81
C VAL A 46 -12.06 -2.57 -5.52
N LEU A 47 -12.81 -2.16 -4.48
CA LEU A 47 -12.89 -2.92 -3.24
C LEU A 47 -13.51 -4.32 -3.44
N ALA A 48 -14.54 -4.44 -4.27
CA ALA A 48 -15.11 -5.73 -4.65
C ALA A 48 -14.10 -6.63 -5.39
N SER A 49 -13.23 -6.04 -6.23
CA SER A 49 -12.16 -6.79 -6.89
C SER A 49 -11.10 -7.31 -5.91
N MET A 50 -10.84 -6.57 -4.82
CA MET A 50 -9.90 -6.98 -3.77
C MET A 50 -10.49 -8.08 -2.90
N ASP A 51 -11.79 -8.06 -2.60
CA ASP A 51 -12.46 -9.14 -1.88
C ASP A 51 -12.36 -10.48 -2.63
N ALA A 52 -12.50 -10.44 -3.95
CA ALA A 52 -12.37 -11.63 -4.80
C ALA A 52 -10.96 -12.26 -4.80
N LEU A 53 -9.91 -11.56 -4.36
CA LEU A 53 -8.54 -12.07 -4.29
C LEU A 53 -8.40 -13.29 -3.35
N HIS A 54 -9.26 -13.39 -2.33
CA HIS A 54 -9.27 -14.51 -1.41
C HIS A 54 -9.56 -15.85 -2.11
N HIS A 55 -10.16 -15.83 -3.29
CA HIS A 55 -10.45 -17.01 -4.10
C HIS A 55 -9.42 -17.27 -5.21
N LEU A 56 -8.45 -16.37 -5.40
CA LEU A 56 -7.44 -16.45 -6.45
C LEU A 56 -6.08 -16.91 -5.88
N PRO A 57 -5.26 -17.60 -6.68
CA PRO A 57 -3.90 -17.93 -6.27
C PRO A 57 -3.06 -16.66 -6.14
N VAL A 58 -2.12 -16.66 -5.19
CA VAL A 58 -1.25 -15.52 -4.87
C VAL A 58 -0.47 -14.99 -6.09
N SER A 59 -0.15 -15.86 -7.06
CA SER A 59 0.52 -15.45 -8.30
C SER A 59 -0.30 -14.45 -9.13
N GLU A 60 -1.62 -14.47 -9.01
CA GLU A 60 -2.54 -13.59 -9.76
C GLU A 60 -2.82 -12.28 -9.00
N HIS A 61 -2.50 -12.21 -7.70
CA HIS A 61 -2.80 -11.04 -6.86
C HIS A 61 -2.12 -9.78 -7.38
N ALA A 62 -0.87 -9.89 -7.85
CA ALA A 62 -0.11 -8.76 -8.35
C ALA A 62 -0.81 -8.05 -9.52
N GLY A 63 -1.40 -8.81 -10.46
CA GLY A 63 -2.09 -8.22 -11.62
C GLY A 63 -3.39 -7.51 -11.22
N VAL A 64 -4.13 -8.07 -10.25
CA VAL A 64 -5.34 -7.43 -9.72
C VAL A 64 -5.00 -6.15 -8.96
N PHE A 65 -3.93 -6.14 -8.15
CA PHE A 65 -3.48 -4.94 -7.45
C PHE A 65 -3.00 -3.85 -8.41
N GLU A 66 -2.30 -4.22 -9.49
CA GLU A 66 -1.87 -3.26 -10.52
C GLU A 66 -3.08 -2.60 -11.19
N SER A 67 -4.05 -3.40 -11.64
CA SER A 67 -5.28 -2.89 -12.26
C SER A 67 -6.09 -2.01 -11.29
N ALA A 68 -6.21 -2.41 -10.02
CA ALA A 68 -6.86 -1.61 -8.99
C ALA A 68 -6.17 -0.25 -8.79
N HIS A 69 -4.83 -0.23 -8.83
CA HIS A 69 -4.06 1.00 -8.69
C HIS A 69 -4.28 1.93 -9.89
N GLU A 70 -4.34 1.40 -11.11
CA GLU A 70 -4.63 2.17 -12.32
C GLU A 70 -6.04 2.79 -12.27
N GLU A 71 -7.05 2.02 -11.86
CA GLU A 71 -8.43 2.49 -11.73
C GLU A 71 -8.56 3.60 -10.66
N LEU A 72 -7.92 3.43 -9.50
CA LEU A 72 -7.90 4.45 -8.45
C LEU A 72 -7.16 5.72 -8.91
N ARG A 73 -6.05 5.57 -9.64
CA ARG A 73 -5.33 6.71 -10.22
C ARG A 73 -6.22 7.47 -11.20
N ALA A 74 -6.89 6.76 -12.10
CA ALA A 74 -7.79 7.36 -13.08
C ALA A 74 -9.00 8.06 -12.41
N ALA A 75 -9.51 7.50 -11.30
CA ALA A 75 -10.56 8.14 -10.52
C ALA A 75 -10.11 9.43 -9.82
N LEU A 76 -8.83 9.49 -9.40
CA LEU A 76 -8.24 10.65 -8.73
C LEU A 76 -7.70 11.70 -9.71
N GLU A 77 -7.48 11.37 -10.98
CA GLU A 77 -7.03 12.31 -12.00
C GLU A 77 -8.15 13.32 -12.33
N PRO A 78 -7.97 14.62 -11.99
CA PRO A 78 -8.99 15.63 -12.28
C PRO A 78 -9.00 15.91 -13.79
N ASP A 79 -10.08 15.52 -14.46
CA ASP A 79 -10.43 15.80 -15.87
C ASP A 79 -9.27 16.32 -16.72
N GLY A 80 -8.40 15.41 -17.16
CA GLY A 80 -7.44 15.57 -18.25
C GLY A 80 -6.95 16.99 -18.54
N GLN A 81 -6.21 17.61 -17.61
CA GLN A 81 -5.46 18.81 -17.98
C GLN A 81 -4.27 18.39 -18.84
N PRO A 82 -4.24 18.74 -20.15
CA PRO A 82 -3.03 18.57 -20.92
C PRO A 82 -1.95 19.40 -20.24
N ASP A 83 -0.87 18.69 -19.95
CA ASP A 83 0.47 19.18 -19.63
C ASP A 83 0.60 20.73 -19.67
N ARG A 84 0.51 21.36 -18.50
CA ARG A 84 0.92 22.76 -18.31
C ARG A 84 2.46 22.90 -18.30
N GLN A 85 3.22 21.98 -18.89
CA GLN A 85 4.68 22.09 -19.08
C GLN A 85 5.01 22.48 -20.53
N SER A 86 4.50 23.62 -20.99
CA SER A 86 5.04 24.30 -22.18
C SER A 86 4.71 25.80 -22.13
N ALA A 87 5.48 26.54 -21.34
CA ALA A 87 5.61 28.00 -21.43
C ALA A 87 7.04 28.42 -21.05
#